data_AF-A0A351VLU6-F1
#
_entry.id   AF-A0A351VLU6-F1
#
_cell.length_a   1.000
_cell.length_b   1.000
_cell.length_c   1.000
_cell.angle_alpha   90.00
_cell.angle_beta   90.00
_cell.angle_gamma   90.00
#
_symmetry.space_group_name_H-M   'P 1'
#
loop_
_entity.id
_entity.type
_entity.pdbx_description
1 polymer ?
#
loop_
_entity_poly.entity_id
_entity_poly.type
_entity_poly.pdbx_seq_one_letter_code
_entity_poly.pdbx_strand_id
1 'polypeptide(L)' 'MKKLVSRCLSCGSGVVSTESDVVAPVFRMDVVRYACGAVLKSTTGDRGRLGRLSHEGCGWEPFEAAP' A
#
# COMPACT_ATOMS: atom_id res chain seq x y z
N MET A 1 -5.95 -8.73 -9.72
CA MET A 1 -5.30 -7.42 -9.97
C MET A 1 -3.82 -7.65 -10.24
N LYS A 2 -3.29 -7.11 -11.34
CA LYS A 2 -1.99 -7.46 -11.91
C LYS A 2 -0.83 -6.91 -11.06
N LYS A 3 -0.03 -7.81 -10.47
CA LYS A 3 1.44 -7.82 -10.18
C LYS A 3 2.24 -6.54 -9.84
N LEU A 4 1.69 -5.33 -9.92
CA LEU A 4 2.40 -4.06 -9.71
C LEU A 4 2.78 -3.80 -8.25
N VAL A 5 2.18 -4.55 -7.32
CA VAL A 5 2.26 -4.21 -5.90
C VAL A 5 3.40 -4.94 -5.19
N SER A 6 4.05 -5.94 -5.81
CA SER A 6 5.04 -6.78 -5.14
C SER A 6 6.40 -6.11 -4.89
N ARG A 7 6.66 -4.97 -5.54
CA ARG A 7 7.89 -4.19 -5.39
C ARG A 7 7.58 -2.71 -5.27
N CYS A 8 8.39 -2.00 -4.48
CA CYS A 8 8.34 -0.56 -4.37
C CYS A 8 8.67 0.08 -5.72
N LEU A 9 7.87 1.06 -6.14
CA LEU A 9 8.03 1.77 -7.42
C LEU A 9 9.30 2.62 -7.46
N SER A 10 9.83 3.03 -6.30
CA SER A 10 11.00 3.90 -6.21
C SER A 10 12.33 3.16 -6.14
N CYS A 11 12.44 2.08 -5.34
CA CYS A 11 13.72 1.40 -5.12
C CYS A 11 13.70 -0.11 -5.44
N GLY A 12 12.54 -0.67 -5.82
CA GLY A 12 12.41 -2.09 -6.14
C GLY A 12 12.38 -3.03 -4.93
N SER A 13 12.42 -2.51 -3.69
CA SER A 13 12.32 -3.32 -2.47
C SER A 13 11.01 -4.11 -2.41
N GLY A 14 11.08 -5.31 -1.85
CA GLY A 14 9.91 -6.19 -1.70
C GLY A 14 8.87 -5.67 -0.73
N VAL A 15 7.64 -6.19 -0.84
CA VAL A 15 6.57 -5.99 0.15
C VAL A 15 6.91 -6.74 1.44
N VAL A 16 6.68 -6.10 2.57
CA VAL A 16 6.78 -6.69 3.92
C VAL A 16 5.41 -6.99 4.49
N SER A 17 4.44 -6.10 4.27
CA SER A 17 3.07 -6.28 4.76
C SER A 17 2.06 -5.73 3.77
N THR A 18 0.87 -6.31 3.76
CA THR A 18 -0.29 -5.81 3.02
C THR A 18 -1.49 -5.91 3.94
N GLU A 19 -2.07 -4.76 4.25
CA GLU A 19 -3.28 -4.61 5.04
C GLU A 19 -4.40 -4.19 4.09
N SER A 20 -5.56 -4.83 4.20
CA SER A 20 -6.71 -4.55 3.34
C SER A 20 -7.93 -4.34 4.21
N ASP A 21 -8.41 -3.10 4.28
CA ASP A 21 -9.63 -2.73 4.95
C ASP A 21 -10.78 -2.65 3.96
N VAL A 22 -11.90 -3.29 4.31
CA VAL A 22 -13.13 -3.25 3.50
C VAL A 22 -14.20 -2.59 4.33
N VAL A 23 -14.53 -1.35 3.98
CA VAL A 23 -15.68 -0.63 4.51
C VAL A 23 -16.86 -0.89 3.58
N ALA A 24 -17.61 -1.95 3.89
CA ALA A 24 -18.83 -2.27 3.17
C ALA A 24 -19.87 -1.14 3.32
N PRO A 25 -20.67 -0.85 2.28
CA PRO A 25 -20.73 -1.53 0.99
C PRO A 25 -19.89 -0.90 -0.14
N VAL A 26 -19.08 0.13 0.13
CA VAL A 26 -18.66 1.09 -0.93
C VAL A 26 -17.14 1.19 -1.10
N PHE A 27 -16.32 0.93 -0.07
CA PHE A 27 -14.89 1.25 -0.14
C PHE A 27 -13.99 0.09 0.29
N ARG A 28 -12.95 -0.14 -0.50
CA ARG A 28 -11.82 -0.99 -0.15
C ARG A 28 -10.56 -0.14 -0.10
N MET A 29 -9.82 -0.22 0.98
CA MET A 29 -8.54 0.44 1.15
C MET A 29 -7.47 -0.63 1.33
N ASP A 30 -6.48 -0.64 0.45
CA ASP A 30 -5.31 -1.51 0.57
C ASP A 30 -4.10 -0.64 0.94
N VAL A 31 -3.37 -1.03 1.98
CA VAL A 31 -2.16 -0.39 2.47
C VAL A 31 -1.03 -1.41 2.37
N VAL A 32 -0.05 -1.12 1.53
CA VAL A 32 1.10 -2.00 1.27
C VAL A 32 2.33 -1.34 1.83
N ARG A 33 3.05 -2.06 2.69
CA ARG A 33 4.31 -1.61 3.29
C ARG A 33 5.48 -2.33 2.64
N TYR A 34 6.48 -1.58 2.20
CA TYR A 34 7.68 -2.11 1.56
C TYR A 34 8.87 -2.15 2.52
N ALA A 35 9.86 -2.98 2.23
CA ALA A 35 11.06 -3.14 3.07
C ALA A 35 11.94 -1.89 3.13
N CYS A 36 11.77 -0.98 2.18
CA CYS A 36 12.43 0.32 2.17
C CYS A 36 11.72 1.40 3.00
N GLY A 37 10.70 1.05 3.77
CA GLY A 37 9.87 2.01 4.52
C GLY A 37 8.80 2.71 3.69
N ALA A 38 8.76 2.51 2.37
CA ALA A 38 7.70 3.09 1.53
C ALA A 38 6.33 2.47 1.85
N VAL A 39 5.28 3.27 1.71
CA VAL A 39 3.90 2.83 1.90
C VAL A 39 3.07 3.20 0.69
N LEU A 40 2.40 2.22 0.10
CA LEU A 40 1.44 2.43 -0.98
C LEU A 40 0.03 2.24 -0.44
N LYS A 41 -0.75 3.31 -0.43
CA LYS A 41 -2.16 3.34 -0.04
C LYS A 41 -3.01 3.45 -1.30
N SER A 42 -3.89 2.50 -1.54
CA SER A 42 -4.86 2.55 -2.63
C SER A 42 -6.28 2.40 -2.10
N THR A 43 -7.12 3.37 -2.41
CA THR A 43 -8.56 3.31 -2.11
C THR A 43 -9.32 3.03 -3.39
N THR A 44 -10.20 2.04 -3.35
CA THR A 44 -11.06 1.59 -4.44
C THR A 44 -12.53 1.75 -4.02
N GLY A 45 -13.33 2.46 -4.82
CA GLY A 45 -14.76 2.69 -4.57
C GLY A 45 -15.68 1.60 -5.13
N ASP A 46 -16.99 1.86 -5.09
CA ASP A 46 -18.13 0.95 -5.29
C ASP A 46 -18.28 0.32 -6.68
N ARG A 47 -17.36 0.62 -7.60
CA ARG A 47 -17.35 0.08 -8.97
C ARG A 47 -15.97 -0.35 -9.44
N GLY A 48 -15.06 -0.63 -8.51
CA GLY A 48 -13.66 -0.94 -8.85
C GLY A 48 -12.89 0.26 -9.39
N ARG A 49 -13.45 1.48 -9.30
CA ARG A 49 -12.73 2.71 -9.62
C ARG A 49 -11.71 2.97 -8.51
N LEU A 50 -10.44 3.06 -8.89
CA LEU A 50 -9.40 3.62 -8.05
C LEU A 50 -9.78 5.07 -7.72
N GLY A 51 -10.10 5.31 -6.45
CA GLY A 51 -10.43 6.64 -5.95
C GLY A 51 -9.16 7.44 -5.71
N ARG A 52 -8.22 6.89 -4.95
CA ARG A 52 -6.97 7.57 -4.62
C ARG A 52 -5.84 6.57 -4.49
N LEU A 53 -4.69 6.92 -5.07
CA LEU A 53 -3.45 6.16 -4.92
C LEU A 53 -2.39 7.13 -4.38
N SER A 54 -1.81 6.79 -3.24
CA SER A 54 -0.77 7.57 -2.58
C SER A 54 0.42 6.66 -2.34
N HIS A 55 1.58 7.01 -2.88
CA HIS A 55 2.83 6.32 -2.62
C HIS A 55 3.72 7.25 -1.81
N GLU A 56 3.94 6.90 -0.55
CA GLU A 56 4.89 7.58 0.32
C GLU A 56 6.31 7.12 -0.06
N GLY A 57 7.23 8.08 -0.15
CA GLY A 57 8.58 7.85 -0.66
C GLY A 57 9.37 6.83 0.16
N CYS A 58 10.44 6.30 -0.42
CA CYS A 58 11.38 5.48 0.32
C CYS A 58 12.06 6.34 1.39
N GLY A 59 11.72 6.13 2.65
CA GLY A 59 12.43 6.68 3.79
C GLY A 59 13.18 5.54 4.47
N TRP A 60 14.49 5.65 4.62
CA TRP A 60 15.30 4.72 5.41
C TRP A 60 15.04 4.84 6.91
N GLU A 61 13.81 5.17 7.30
CA GLU A 61 13.38 5.18 8.69
C GLU A 61 12.90 3.75 8.95
N PRO A 62 13.62 2.95 9.76
CA PRO A 62 13.19 1.60 10.08
C PRO A 62 11.76 1.67 10.62
N PHE A 63 10.90 0.79 10.10
CA PHE A 63 9.58 0.55 10.66
C PHE A 63 9.79 0.00 12.07
N GLU A 64 9.92 0.90 13.04
CA GLU A 64 9.95 0.58 14.46
C GLU A 64 8.54 0.11 14.78
N ALA A 65 8.36 -1.21 14.79
CA ALA A 65 7.18 -1.85 15.33
C ALA A 65 7.12 -1.45 16.80
N ALA A 66 6.27 -0.48 17.12
CA ALA A 66 6.00 -0.10 18.50
C ALA A 66 5.57 -1.36 19.28
N PRO A 67 6.09 -1.56 20.51
CA PRO A 67 5.86 -2.75 21.31
C PRO A 67 4.40 -2.90 21.76
#